data_AF-A0A3B8UNU2-F1
#
_entry.id   AF-A0A3B8UNU2-F1
#
_cell.length_a   1.000
_cell.length_b   1.000
_cell.length_c   1.000
_cell.angle_alpha   90.00
_cell.angle_beta   90.00
_cell.angle_gamma   90.00
#
_symmetry.space_group_name_H-M   'P 1'
#
loop_
_entity.id
_entity.type
_entity.pdbx_description
1 polymer ?
#
loop_
_entity_poly.entity_id
_entity_poly.type
_entity_poly.pdbx_seq_one_letter_code
_entity_poly.pdbx_strand_id
1 'polypeptide(L)'
;METGEEHKSPPYMIVFVVLAVLTVAEVLFALLFTGLPKFWMGVGLIFMAVWKAVLVAMYYMHLRFEPKRLWILAASPIPLAIILVVVVIREF
;
A
#
# COMPACT_ATOMS: atom_id res chain seq x y z
N MET A 1 -9.43 -42.99 -7.63
CA MET A 1 -8.66 -42.09 -6.74
C MET A 1 -8.43 -40.83 -7.54
N GLU A 2 -9.34 -39.86 -7.42
CA GLU A 2 -9.21 -38.60 -8.14
C GLU A 2 -8.01 -37.84 -7.58
N THR A 3 -7.05 -37.57 -8.46
CA THR A 3 -5.89 -36.72 -8.20
C THR A 3 -6.41 -35.34 -7.82
N GLY A 4 -6.34 -35.02 -6.53
CA GLY A 4 -6.58 -33.66 -6.03
C GLY A 4 -5.49 -32.77 -6.60
N GLU A 5 -5.76 -32.21 -7.78
CA GLU A 5 -5.00 -31.12 -8.38
C GLU A 5 -4.79 -30.08 -7.29
N GLU A 6 -3.56 -29.99 -6.80
CA GLU A 6 -3.13 -29.02 -5.82
C GLU A 6 -3.37 -27.65 -6.44
N HIS A 7 -4.54 -27.07 -6.17
CA HIS A 7 -4.89 -25.72 -6.56
C HIS A 7 -3.91 -24.78 -5.86
N LYS A 8 -2.78 -24.55 -6.53
CA LYS A 8 -1.69 -23.66 -6.14
C LYS A 8 -2.29 -22.29 -5.95
N SER A 9 -2.77 -22.06 -4.73
CA SER A 9 -3.54 -20.89 -4.38
C SER A 9 -2.63 -19.71 -4.69
N PRO A 10 -3.04 -18.81 -5.60
CA PRO A 10 -2.23 -17.67 -5.99
C PRO A 10 -1.74 -16.94 -4.73
N PRO A 11 -0.49 -16.42 -4.73
CA PRO A 11 0.24 -16.04 -3.52
C PRO A 11 -0.31 -14.80 -2.78
N TYR A 12 -1.60 -14.51 -2.90
CA TYR A 12 -2.29 -13.42 -2.20
C TYR A 12 -2.25 -13.58 -0.69
N MET A 13 -2.33 -14.81 -0.16
CA MET A 13 -2.22 -15.06 1.28
C MET A 13 -0.86 -14.61 1.83
N ILE A 14 0.22 -14.80 1.07
CA ILE A 14 1.57 -14.38 1.46
C ILE A 14 1.65 -12.84 1.48
N VAL A 15 1.12 -12.19 0.44
CA VAL A 15 1.11 -10.72 0.33
C VAL A 15 0.25 -10.10 1.42
N PHE A 16 -0.90 -10.70 1.75
CA PHE A 16 -1.75 -10.29 2.86
C PHE A 16 -0.98 -10.32 4.19
N VAL A 17 -0.26 -11.41 4.47
CA VAL A 17 0.58 -11.51 5.67
C VAL A 17 1.70 -10.47 5.67
N VAL A 18 2.35 -10.22 4.53
CA VAL A 18 3.39 -9.16 4.42
C VAL A 18 2.79 -7.77 4.70
N LEU A 19 1.61 -7.45 4.15
CA LEU A 19 0.92 -6.19 4.41
C LEU A 19 0.48 -6.05 5.87
N ALA A 20 0.00 -7.14 6.47
CA ALA A 20 -0.38 -7.18 7.88
C ALA A 20 0.84 -6.93 8.78
N VAL A 21 1.95 -7.63 8.55
CA VAL A 21 3.21 -7.42 9.28
C VAL A 21 3.73 -6.00 9.10
N LEU A 22 3.69 -5.47 7.88
CA LEU A 22 4.12 -4.09 7.61
C LEU A 22 3.25 -3.06 8.33
N THR A 23 1.94 -3.33 8.47
CA THR A 23 1.03 -2.48 9.23
C THR A 23 1.30 -2.53 10.73
N VAL A 24 1.55 -3.72 11.27
CA VAL A 24 1.97 -3.88 12.68
C VAL A 24 3.30 -3.16 12.93
N ALA A 25 4.27 -3.31 12.01
CA ALA A 25 5.55 -2.62 12.09
C ALA A 25 5.40 -1.10 12.06
N GLU A 26 4.49 -0.57 11.25
CA GLU A 26 4.23 0.87 11.17
C GLU A 26 3.61 1.43 12.46
N VAL A 27 2.65 0.70 13.04
CA VAL A 27 2.05 1.08 14.34
C VAL A 27 3.09 1.01 15.45
N LEU A 28 3.89 -0.06 15.49
CA LEU A 28 4.97 -0.19 16.46
C LEU A 28 6.01 0.92 16.28
N PHE A 29 6.37 1.27 15.04
CA PHE A 29 7.28 2.35 14.74
C PHE A 29 6.73 3.69 15.26
N ALA A 30 5.45 3.98 15.00
CA ALA A 30 4.80 5.19 15.50
C ALA A 30 4.75 5.24 17.05
N LEU A 31 4.51 4.11 17.70
CA LEU A 31 4.41 4.03 19.17
C LEU A 31 5.78 4.10 19.87
N LEU A 32 6.80 3.45 19.29
CA LEU A 32 8.13 3.35 19.90
C LEU A 32 8.98 4.60 19.64
N PHE A 33 8.77 5.28 18.50
CA PHE A 33 9.54 6.45 18.09
C PHE A 33 8.81 7.78 18.30
N THR A 34 8.00 7.88 19.37
CA THR A 34 7.29 9.10 19.77
C THR A 34 8.20 10.29 20.12
N GLY A 35 9.47 10.03 20.43
CA GLY A 35 10.48 11.05 20.73
C GLY A 35 11.19 11.67 19.51
N LEU A 36 10.94 11.17 18.29
CA LEU A 36 11.56 11.71 17.08
C LEU A 36 10.89 13.03 16.63
N PRO A 37 11.62 13.91 15.93
CA PRO A 37 11.02 15.07 15.28
C PRO A 37 9.88 14.62 14.37
N LYS A 38 8.71 15.26 14.51
CA LYS A 38 7.47 14.93 13.78
C LYS A 38 7.67 14.82 12.27
N PHE A 39 8.63 15.58 11.73
CA PHE A 39 9.03 15.53 10.33
C PHE A 39 9.61 14.17 9.93
N TRP A 40 10.60 13.67 10.67
CA TRP A 40 11.24 12.36 10.40
C TRP A 40 10.26 11.20 10.60
N MET A 41 9.38 11.30 11.59
CA MET A 41 8.31 10.32 11.80
C MET A 41 7.34 10.30 10.61
N GLY A 42 6.91 11.48 10.15
CA GLY A 42 6.02 11.62 8.99
C GLY A 42 6.62 11.04 7.71
N VAL A 43 7.90 11.34 7.41
CA VAL A 43 8.59 10.79 6.24
C VAL A 43 8.67 9.26 6.29
N GLY A 44 9.00 8.69 7.47
CA GLY A 44 9.06 7.23 7.65
C GLY A 44 7.71 6.53 7.43
N LEU A 45 6.64 7.11 7.97
CA LEU A 45 5.28 6.60 7.81
C LEU A 45 4.80 6.70 6.37
N ILE A 46 5.04 7.83 5.70
CA ILE A 46 4.70 8.01 4.27
C ILE A 46 5.44 6.98 3.41
N PHE A 47 6.72 6.72 3.70
CA PHE A 47 7.49 5.71 2.98
C PHE A 47 6.88 4.30 3.11
N MET A 48 6.52 3.88 4.34
CA MET A 48 5.84 2.58 4.55
C MET A 48 4.47 2.53 3.87
N ALA A 49 3.72 3.63 3.88
CA ALA A 49 2.43 3.72 3.18
C ALA A 49 2.58 3.58 1.66
N VAL A 50 3.57 4.24 1.05
CA VAL A 50 3.87 4.10 -0.38
C VAL A 50 4.30 2.67 -0.71
N TRP A 51 5.14 2.06 0.11
CA TRP A 51 5.58 0.67 -0.10
C TRP A 51 4.40 -0.32 -0.07
N LYS A 52 3.46 -0.15 0.86
CA LYS A 52 2.21 -0.92 0.89
C LYS A 52 1.37 -0.70 -0.36
N ALA A 53 1.19 0.54 -0.79
CA ALA A 53 0.43 0.86 -2.00
C ALA A 53 1.03 0.18 -3.24
N VAL A 54 2.36 0.16 -3.35
CA VAL A 54 3.08 -0.53 -4.44
C VAL A 54 2.90 -2.05 -4.36
N LEU A 55 3.02 -2.65 -3.18
CA LEU A 55 2.75 -4.08 -2.98
C LEU A 55 1.30 -4.44 -3.36
N VAL A 56 0.33 -3.64 -2.94
CA VAL A 56 -1.09 -3.83 -3.30
C VAL A 56 -1.28 -3.68 -4.82
N ALA A 57 -0.69 -2.67 -5.45
CA ALA A 57 -0.81 -2.45 -6.89
C ALA A 57 -0.18 -3.60 -7.69
N MET A 58 0.98 -4.10 -7.30
CA MET A 58 1.64 -5.20 -8.02
C MET A 58 0.96 -6.56 -7.82
N TYR A 59 0.49 -6.86 -6.61
CA TYR A 59 0.06 -8.21 -6.23
C TYR A 59 -1.45 -8.38 -6.08
N TYR A 60 -2.17 -7.39 -5.53
CA TYR A 60 -3.61 -7.48 -5.27
C TYR A 60 -4.44 -7.05 -6.49
N MET A 61 -3.94 -6.07 -7.25
CA MET A 61 -4.60 -5.61 -8.48
C MET A 61 -4.16 -6.35 -9.75
N HIS A 62 -3.25 -7.33 -9.67
CA HIS A 62 -2.70 -8.06 -10.83
C HIS A 62 -2.12 -7.21 -11.98
N LEU A 63 -1.94 -5.90 -11.79
CA LEU A 63 -1.49 -4.93 -12.79
C LEU A 63 -0.15 -5.28 -13.45
N ARG A 64 0.68 -6.10 -12.78
CA ARG A 64 1.93 -6.62 -13.36
C ARG A 64 1.71 -7.52 -14.58
N PHE A 65 0.56 -8.20 -14.66
CA PHE A 65 0.20 -9.14 -15.73
C PHE A 65 -0.83 -8.59 -16.71
N GLU A 66 -1.30 -7.36 -16.51
CA GLU A 66 -2.38 -6.75 -17.28
C GLU A 66 -1.94 -5.49 -18.06
N PRO A 67 -2.68 -5.05 -19.10
CA PRO A 67 -2.26 -3.96 -19.98
C PRO A 67 -2.14 -2.62 -19.26
N LYS A 68 -1.17 -1.80 -19.72
CA LYS A 68 -0.81 -0.48 -19.15
C LYS A 68 -1.99 0.50 -18.90
N ARG A 69 -3.14 0.30 -19.57
CA ARG A 69 -4.38 1.08 -19.38
C ARG A 69 -4.97 0.96 -17.97
N LEU A 70 -4.87 -0.21 -17.33
CA LEU A 70 -5.39 -0.39 -15.98
C LEU A 70 -4.53 0.34 -14.94
N TRP A 71 -3.24 0.53 -15.23
CA TRP A 71 -2.33 1.31 -14.39
C TRP A 71 -2.74 2.79 -14.35
N ILE A 72 -3.19 3.32 -15.48
CA ILE A 72 -3.74 4.69 -15.60
C ILE A 72 -5.06 4.81 -14.82
N LEU A 73 -5.92 3.78 -14.86
CA LEU A 73 -7.18 3.77 -14.12
C LEU A 73 -6.95 3.76 -12.60
N ALA A 74 -6.01 2.94 -12.12
CA ALA A 74 -5.62 2.90 -10.71
C ALA A 74 -4.92 4.19 -10.25
N ALA A 75 -4.21 4.89 -11.15
CA ALA A 75 -3.57 6.18 -10.87
C ALA A 75 -4.52 7.37 -10.96
N SER A 76 -5.67 7.25 -11.63
CA SER A 76 -6.70 8.29 -11.78
C SER A 76 -7.10 9.02 -10.48
N PRO A 77 -7.30 8.35 -9.32
CA PRO A 77 -7.65 9.04 -8.08
C PRO A 77 -6.50 9.85 -7.46
N ILE A 78 -5.24 9.63 -7.86
CA ILE A 78 -4.08 10.33 -7.28
C ILE A 78 -4.14 11.85 -7.51
N PRO A 79 -4.30 12.37 -8.75
CA PRO A 79 -4.42 13.81 -8.97
C PRO A 79 -5.61 14.42 -8.24
N LEU A 80 -6.74 13.70 -8.15
CA LEU A 80 -7.90 14.14 -7.37
C LEU A 80 -7.55 14.29 -5.89
N ALA A 81 -6.87 13.30 -5.31
CA ALA A 81 -6.42 13.34 -3.91
C ALA A 81 -5.47 14.52 -3.65
N ILE A 82 -4.54 14.80 -4.57
CA ILE A 82 -3.63 15.96 -4.48
C ILE A 82 -4.41 17.27 -4.45
N ILE A 83 -5.37 17.45 -5.37
CA ILE A 83 -6.21 18.65 -5.42
C ILE A 83 -6.96 18.82 -4.08
N LEU A 84 -7.56 17.73 -3.58
CA LEU A 84 -8.31 17.73 -2.32
C LEU A 84 -7.45 18.16 -1.13
N VAL A 85 -6.24 17.60 -1.00
CA VAL A 85 -5.30 17.95 0.07
C VAL A 85 -4.87 19.41 -0.01
N VAL A 86 -4.56 19.91 -1.21
CA VAL A 86 -4.15 21.32 -1.41
C VAL A 86 -5.29 22.27 -1.05
N VAL A 87 -6.51 21.99 -1.51
CA VAL A 87 -7.69 22.82 -1.19
C VAL A 87 -7.92 22.84 0.32
N VAL A 88 -7.90 21.68 0.98
CA VAL A 88 -8.08 21.60 2.45
C VAL A 88 -7.02 22.41 3.19
N ILE A 89 -5.74 22.28 2.83
CA ILE A 89 -4.66 23.04 3.49
C ILE A 89 -4.79 24.55 3.26
N ARG A 90 -5.39 24.98 2.14
CA ARG A 90 -5.57 26.39 1.81
C ARG A 90 -6.82 27.01 2.44
N GLU A 91 -7.80 26.17 2.79
CA GLU A 91 -9.03 26.57 3.47
C GLU A 91 -8.82 26.77 4.98
N PHE A 92 -7.89 26.02 5.59
CA PHE A 92 -7.45 26.19 6.99
C PHE A 92 -6.38 27.27 7.14
#